data_AF-A0A5K3FN80-F1
#
_entry.id   AF-A0A5K3FN80-F1
#
_cell.length_a   1.000
_cell.length_b   1.000
_cell.length_c   1.000
_cell.angle_alpha   90.00
_cell.angle_beta   90.00
_cell.angle_gamma   90.00
#
_symmetry.space_group_name_H-M   'P 1'
#
loop_
_entity.id
_entity.type
_entity.pdbx_description
1 polymer ?
#
loop_
_entity_poly.entity_id
_entity_poly.type
_entity_poly.pdbx_seq_one_letter_code
_entity_poly.pdbx_strand_id
1 'polypeptide(L)'
;MENEGLDDLKVWTSHMRRTIETGELIKCSRLDHWKALDELDAGVCEGMTYEEIQKKYPFDFARRDMDKFHYRYPMGESYEDLVARLEPVIMELERQHHVLVICHQAVARCLLAYFTEMDKVELPYIRVPLHTVFKLTPTAYRCIVETVKLDVDAVDTHRDKPVDDSSDNPDEVKSPFEALQTVPPRY
;
A
#
# COMPACT_ATOMS: atom_id res chain seq x y z
N MET A 1 -4.96 -0.24 -23.42
CA MET A 1 -3.52 -0.35 -23.75
C MET A 1 -3.27 -0.17 -25.25
N GLU A 2 -4.02 -0.81 -26.16
CA GLU A 2 -3.82 -0.63 -27.62
C GLU A 2 -4.02 0.81 -28.12
N ASN A 3 -4.78 1.65 -27.40
CA ASN A 3 -4.96 3.07 -27.75
C ASN A 3 -3.97 4.03 -27.06
N GLU A 4 -3.09 3.55 -26.18
CA GLU A 4 -2.09 4.40 -25.48
C GLU A 4 -0.71 4.34 -26.14
N GLY A 5 -0.48 3.48 -27.15
CA GLY A 5 0.79 3.39 -27.87
C GLY A 5 1.97 2.90 -27.02
N LEU A 6 1.73 2.02 -26.04
CA LEU A 6 2.75 1.51 -25.10
C LEU A 6 3.40 0.22 -25.64
N ASP A 7 4.05 0.31 -26.80
CA ASP A 7 4.56 -0.86 -27.53
C ASP A 7 5.66 -1.63 -26.79
N ASP A 8 6.35 -1.01 -25.84
CA ASP A 8 7.42 -1.59 -25.03
C ASP A 8 7.07 -1.75 -23.54
N LEU A 9 5.78 -1.65 -23.16
CA LEU A 9 5.32 -1.73 -21.78
C LEU A 9 5.93 -2.92 -21.03
N LYS A 10 6.60 -2.64 -19.92
CA LYS A 10 7.05 -3.66 -18.96
C LYS A 10 6.04 -3.76 -17.83
N VAL A 11 5.79 -4.98 -17.37
CA VAL A 11 4.91 -5.24 -16.22
C VAL A 11 5.75 -5.81 -15.09
N TRP A 12 5.68 -5.20 -13.92
CA TRP A 12 6.31 -5.71 -12.71
C TRP A 12 5.24 -6.15 -11.72
N THR A 13 5.44 -7.33 -11.15
CA THR A 13 4.56 -7.84 -10.09
C THR A 13 5.38 -8.17 -8.86
N SER A 14 4.69 -8.39 -7.74
CA SER A 14 5.29 -9.11 -6.62
C SER A 14 5.35 -10.62 -6.89
N HIS A 15 5.87 -11.42 -5.93
CA HIS A 15 5.80 -12.89 -5.98
C HIS A 15 4.48 -13.47 -5.47
N MET A 16 3.56 -12.64 -5.00
CA MET A 16 2.29 -13.09 -4.46
C MET A 16 1.31 -13.40 -5.59
N ARG A 17 0.62 -14.54 -5.48
CA ARG A 17 -0.27 -15.08 -6.52
C ARG A 17 -1.21 -14.05 -7.14
N ARG A 18 -1.84 -13.19 -6.32
CA ARG A 18 -2.80 -12.17 -6.76
C ARG A 18 -2.22 -11.14 -7.75
N THR A 19 -0.95 -10.77 -7.62
CA THR A 19 -0.32 -9.81 -8.55
C THR A 19 0.15 -10.51 -9.82
N ILE A 20 0.65 -11.74 -9.70
CA ILE A 20 1.06 -12.59 -10.83
C ILE A 20 -0.14 -12.90 -11.73
N GLU A 21 -1.23 -13.44 -11.16
CA GLU A 21 -2.46 -13.78 -11.91
C GLU A 21 -3.02 -12.55 -12.65
N THR A 22 -2.94 -11.37 -12.05
CA THR A 22 -3.37 -10.11 -12.70
C THR A 22 -2.41 -9.71 -13.83
N GLY A 23 -1.10 -9.83 -13.62
CA GLY A 23 -0.08 -9.45 -14.60
C GLY A 23 -0.03 -10.35 -15.83
N GLU A 24 -0.33 -11.65 -15.67
CA GLU A 24 -0.39 -12.62 -16.78
C GLU A 24 -1.48 -12.28 -17.81
N LEU A 25 -2.51 -11.52 -17.41
CA LEU A 25 -3.59 -11.07 -18.29
C LEU A 25 -3.23 -9.81 -19.08
N ILE A 26 -2.08 -9.19 -18.82
CA ILE A 26 -1.63 -7.95 -19.44
C ILE A 26 -0.66 -8.23 -20.59
N LYS A 27 -1.03 -7.80 -21.80
CA LYS A 27 -0.12 -7.81 -22.95
C LYS A 27 1.02 -6.81 -22.72
N CYS A 28 2.24 -7.33 -22.62
CA CYS A 28 3.44 -6.56 -22.32
C CYS A 28 4.65 -7.11 -23.07
N SER A 29 5.71 -6.31 -23.17
CA SER A 29 6.99 -6.74 -23.75
C SER A 29 7.75 -7.68 -22.81
N ARG A 30 7.57 -7.50 -21.50
CA ARG A 30 8.26 -8.25 -20.46
C ARG A 30 7.47 -8.22 -19.15
N LEU A 31 7.36 -9.37 -18.50
CA LEU A 31 6.79 -9.56 -17.18
C LEU A 31 7.92 -9.95 -16.21
N ASP A 32 8.18 -9.15 -15.20
CA ASP A 32 9.21 -9.42 -14.17
C ASP A 32 8.57 -9.52 -12.78
N HIS A 33 9.07 -10.44 -11.96
CA HIS A 33 8.62 -10.63 -10.57
C HIS A 33 9.69 -10.11 -9.60
N TRP A 34 9.29 -9.19 -8.72
CA TRP A 34 10.19 -8.53 -7.78
C TRP A 34 9.76 -8.87 -6.35
N LYS A 35 10.64 -9.52 -5.58
CA LYS A 35 10.38 -9.82 -4.16
C LYS A 35 10.21 -8.54 -3.34
N ALA A 36 10.93 -7.48 -3.71
CA ALA A 36 10.81 -6.18 -3.07
C ALA A 36 9.41 -5.56 -3.20
N LEU A 37 8.58 -6.01 -4.15
CA LEU A 37 7.19 -5.58 -4.31
C LEU A 37 6.19 -6.40 -3.49
N ASP A 38 6.63 -7.40 -2.70
CA ASP A 38 5.71 -8.16 -1.83
C ASP A 38 5.08 -7.24 -0.78
N GLU A 39 3.83 -7.53 -0.42
CA GLU A 39 3.08 -6.72 0.55
C GLU A 39 3.82 -6.60 1.87
N LEU A 40 3.54 -5.52 2.61
CA LEU A 40 4.03 -5.34 3.97
C LEU A 40 3.70 -6.56 4.83
N ASP A 41 4.72 -7.13 5.48
CA ASP A 41 4.57 -8.28 6.38
C ASP A 41 3.96 -7.83 7.72
N ALA A 42 2.76 -8.32 8.04
CA ALA A 42 2.09 -8.05 9.31
C ALA A 42 2.58 -8.97 10.46
N GLY A 43 3.57 -9.84 10.21
CA GLY A 43 4.18 -10.71 11.20
C GLY A 43 3.18 -11.63 11.88
N VAL A 44 3.12 -11.60 13.20
CA VAL A 44 2.15 -12.40 13.99
C VAL A 44 0.68 -12.06 13.70
N CYS A 45 0.41 -10.92 13.05
CA CYS A 45 -0.95 -10.49 12.68
C CYS A 45 -1.32 -10.88 11.23
N GLU A 46 -0.46 -11.61 10.51
CA GLU A 46 -0.76 -12.07 9.16
C GLU A 46 -2.04 -12.90 9.10
N GLY A 47 -2.86 -12.63 8.08
CA GLY A 47 -4.16 -13.27 7.89
C GLY A 47 -5.24 -12.93 8.92
N MET A 48 -4.97 -12.05 9.90
CA MET A 48 -5.97 -11.64 10.90
C MET A 48 -6.82 -10.47 10.42
N THR A 49 -8.05 -10.44 10.92
CA THR A 49 -8.95 -9.27 10.80
C THR A 49 -8.57 -8.17 11.79
N TYR A 50 -8.95 -6.92 11.54
CA TYR A 50 -8.71 -5.83 12.51
C TYR A 50 -9.40 -6.10 13.85
N GLU A 51 -10.57 -6.72 13.81
CA GLU A 51 -11.34 -7.17 14.96
C GLU A 51 -10.57 -8.23 15.78
N GLU A 52 -9.93 -9.19 15.11
CA GLU A 52 -9.07 -10.19 15.76
C GLU A 52 -7.78 -9.59 16.31
N ILE A 53 -7.17 -8.63 15.59
CA ILE A 53 -5.98 -7.93 16.07
C ILE A 53 -6.32 -7.13 17.32
N GLN A 54 -7.39 -6.34 17.32
CA GLN A 54 -7.84 -5.60 18.51
C GLN A 54 -8.14 -6.54 19.68
N LYS A 55 -8.66 -7.75 19.42
CA LYS A 55 -8.96 -8.73 20.46
C LYS A 55 -7.71 -9.42 21.02
N LYS A 56 -6.75 -9.79 20.16
CA LYS A 56 -5.57 -10.59 20.55
C LYS A 56 -4.38 -9.72 20.96
N TYR A 57 -4.19 -8.59 20.29
CA TYR A 57 -3.05 -7.68 20.42
C TYR A 57 -3.52 -6.21 20.54
N PRO A 58 -4.35 -5.87 21.55
CA PRO A 58 -4.91 -4.53 21.69
C PRO A 58 -3.85 -3.43 21.84
N PHE A 59 -2.76 -3.72 22.56
CA PHE A 59 -1.66 -2.77 22.75
C PHE A 59 -0.90 -2.53 21.45
N ASP A 60 -0.59 -3.58 20.69
CA ASP A 60 0.06 -3.44 19.39
C ASP A 60 -0.81 -2.67 18.40
N PHE A 61 -2.13 -2.91 18.42
CA PHE A 61 -3.08 -2.18 17.58
C PHE A 61 -3.07 -0.68 17.89
N ALA A 62 -3.17 -0.31 19.18
CA ALA A 62 -3.12 1.08 19.62
C ALA A 62 -1.77 1.73 19.29
N ARG A 63 -0.65 1.04 19.54
CA ARG A 63 0.70 1.55 19.25
C ARG A 63 0.93 1.80 17.77
N ARG A 64 0.40 0.91 16.92
CA ARG A 64 0.45 1.09 15.48
C ARG A 64 -0.43 2.23 14.99
N ASP A 65 -1.53 2.53 15.65
CA ASP A 65 -2.38 3.67 15.28
C ASP A 65 -1.72 5.02 15.60
N MET A 66 -1.00 5.12 16.72
CA MET A 66 -0.27 6.33 17.08
C MET A 66 0.90 6.63 16.14
N ASP A 67 1.69 5.60 15.78
CA ASP A 67 2.83 5.76 14.86
C ASP A 67 2.86 4.65 13.82
N LYS A 68 1.95 4.73 12.86
CA LYS A 68 1.81 3.74 11.80
C LYS A 68 3.00 3.67 10.87
N PHE A 69 3.81 4.74 10.79
CA PHE A 69 4.96 4.76 9.90
C PHE A 69 6.12 3.93 10.47
N HIS A 70 6.45 4.12 11.75
CA HIS A 70 7.59 3.44 12.37
C HIS A 70 7.23 2.11 13.06
N TYR A 71 5.98 1.91 13.48
CA TYR A 71 5.61 0.73 14.27
C TYR A 71 5.65 -0.57 13.45
N ARG A 72 6.29 -1.60 14.02
CA ARG A 72 6.33 -2.97 13.52
C ARG A 72 5.43 -3.84 14.39
N TYR A 73 4.51 -4.59 13.77
CA TYR A 73 3.93 -5.72 14.48
C TYR A 73 5.05 -6.73 14.82
N PRO A 74 4.90 -7.54 15.89
CA PRO A 74 5.91 -8.54 16.23
C PRO A 74 6.21 -9.45 15.03
N MET A 75 7.49 -9.61 14.71
CA MET A 75 7.98 -10.37 13.54
C MET A 75 7.54 -9.85 12.17
N GLY A 76 7.00 -8.62 12.09
CA GLY A 76 6.59 -7.98 10.84
C GLY A 76 7.47 -6.79 10.45
N GLU A 77 6.98 -6.03 9.48
CA GLU A 77 7.59 -4.82 8.92
C GLU A 77 6.79 -3.55 9.30
N SER A 78 7.49 -2.42 9.36
CA SER A 78 6.88 -1.09 9.38
C SER A 78 6.83 -0.48 7.98
N TYR A 79 6.15 0.66 7.82
CA TYR A 79 6.24 1.40 6.56
C TYR A 79 7.66 1.94 6.32
N GLU A 80 8.42 2.24 7.37
CA GLU A 80 9.82 2.61 7.25
C GLU A 80 10.67 1.49 6.64
N ASP A 81 10.49 0.24 7.09
CA ASP A 81 11.18 -0.92 6.51
C ASP A 81 10.79 -1.13 5.06
N LEU A 82 9.50 -0.98 4.76
CA LEU A 82 8.97 -1.12 3.41
C LEU A 82 9.55 -0.06 2.46
N VAL A 83 9.69 1.20 2.91
CA VAL A 83 10.34 2.27 2.13
C VAL A 83 11.79 1.89 1.82
N ALA A 84 12.55 1.44 2.82
CA ALA A 84 13.93 1.00 2.60
C ALA A 84 14.02 -0.21 1.63
N ARG A 85 13.08 -1.16 1.75
CA ARG A 85 12.99 -2.33 0.85
C ARG A 85 12.66 -1.95 -0.60
N LEU A 86 11.91 -0.87 -0.81
CA LEU A 86 11.50 -0.39 -2.12
C LEU A 86 12.54 0.51 -2.81
N GLU A 87 13.61 0.92 -2.12
CA GLU A 87 14.67 1.77 -2.70
C GLU A 87 15.21 1.22 -4.03
N PRO A 88 15.56 -0.07 -4.18
CA PRO A 88 16.04 -0.61 -5.47
C PRO A 88 14.96 -0.60 -6.57
N VAL A 89 13.68 -0.73 -6.19
CA VAL A 89 12.56 -0.69 -7.14
C VAL A 89 12.38 0.73 -7.67
N ILE A 90 12.44 1.72 -6.79
CA ILE A 90 12.36 3.14 -7.14
C ILE A 90 13.49 3.52 -8.10
N MET A 91 14.73 3.14 -7.78
CA MET A 91 15.88 3.39 -8.64
C MET A 91 15.69 2.79 -10.05
N GLU A 92 15.11 1.60 -10.16
CA GLU A 92 14.86 1.00 -11.46
C GLU A 92 13.68 1.70 -12.16
N LEU A 93 12.62 2.09 -11.45
CA LEU A 93 11.51 2.85 -12.04
C LEU A 93 11.98 4.15 -12.70
N GLU A 94 12.91 4.88 -12.08
CA GLU A 94 13.49 6.10 -12.65
C GLU A 94 14.28 5.86 -13.95
N ARG A 95 14.76 4.63 -14.17
CA ARG A 95 15.55 4.25 -15.35
C ARG A 95 14.71 3.75 -16.51
N GLN A 96 13.41 3.50 -16.30
CA GLN A 96 12.52 2.91 -17.28
C GLN A 96 11.55 3.96 -17.86
N HIS A 97 11.03 3.70 -19.06
CA HIS A 97 10.04 4.58 -19.71
C HIS A 97 8.61 4.17 -19.36
N HIS A 98 8.15 3.03 -19.90
CA HIS A 98 6.78 2.56 -19.70
C HIS A 98 6.77 1.30 -18.82
N VAL A 99 6.41 1.48 -17.54
CA VAL A 99 6.29 0.39 -16.57
C VAL A 99 4.92 0.42 -15.91
N LEU A 100 4.26 -0.73 -15.87
CA LEU A 100 3.09 -0.98 -15.04
C LEU A 100 3.52 -1.81 -13.83
N VAL A 101 3.33 -1.27 -12.63
CA VAL A 101 3.57 -1.98 -11.38
C VAL A 101 2.24 -2.49 -10.82
N ILE A 102 2.08 -3.81 -10.75
CA ILE A 102 0.93 -4.47 -10.12
C ILE A 102 1.38 -4.96 -8.74
N CYS A 103 0.97 -4.25 -7.70
CA CYS A 103 1.43 -4.48 -6.35
C CYS A 103 0.26 -4.51 -5.35
N HIS A 104 0.49 -4.00 -4.14
CA HIS A 104 -0.42 -4.11 -3.01
C HIS A 104 -0.63 -2.76 -2.34
N GLN A 105 -1.50 -2.71 -1.33
CA GLN A 105 -1.93 -1.44 -0.77
C GLN A 105 -0.78 -0.71 -0.08
N ALA A 106 0.01 -1.35 0.79
CA ALA A 106 1.11 -0.65 1.47
C ALA A 106 2.24 -0.27 0.48
N VAL A 107 2.54 -1.17 -0.46
CA VAL A 107 3.56 -0.94 -1.50
C VAL A 107 3.18 0.25 -2.39
N ALA A 108 1.95 0.28 -2.90
CA ALA A 108 1.46 1.37 -3.75
C ALA A 108 1.48 2.72 -3.02
N ARG A 109 1.16 2.74 -1.72
CA ARG A 109 1.27 3.95 -0.90
C ARG A 109 2.70 4.48 -0.86
N CYS A 110 3.69 3.62 -0.64
CA CYS A 110 5.10 4.02 -0.64
C CYS A 110 5.54 4.57 -2.00
N LEU A 111 5.16 3.89 -3.09
CA LEU A 111 5.49 4.35 -4.45
C LEU A 111 4.82 5.70 -4.78
N LEU A 112 3.53 5.84 -4.47
CA LEU A 112 2.81 7.10 -4.66
C LEU A 112 3.46 8.22 -3.84
N ALA A 113 3.70 7.99 -2.55
CA ALA A 113 4.31 8.97 -1.67
C ALA A 113 5.68 9.45 -2.19
N TYR A 114 6.48 8.55 -2.74
CA TYR A 114 7.75 8.91 -3.37
C TYR A 114 7.54 9.85 -4.57
N PHE A 115 6.70 9.48 -5.53
CA PHE A 115 6.50 10.29 -6.75
C PHE A 115 5.72 11.58 -6.52
N THR A 116 4.89 11.65 -5.47
CA THR A 116 4.11 12.84 -5.13
C THR A 116 4.69 13.65 -3.96
N GLU A 117 5.89 13.29 -3.50
CA GLU A 117 6.60 13.97 -2.40
C GLU A 117 5.75 14.10 -1.11
N MET A 118 4.94 13.09 -0.79
CA MET A 118 4.12 13.08 0.43
C MET A 118 4.97 12.75 1.66
N ASP A 119 4.59 13.31 2.80
CA ASP A 119 5.32 13.12 4.04
C ASP A 119 5.11 11.72 4.66
N LYS A 120 5.98 11.37 5.61
CA LYS A 120 5.96 10.08 6.32
C LYS A 120 4.69 9.87 7.17
N VAL A 121 4.04 10.95 7.61
CA VAL A 121 2.84 10.91 8.44
C VAL A 121 1.62 10.58 7.60
N GLU A 122 1.54 11.11 6.38
CA GLU A 122 0.45 10.90 5.42
C GLU A 122 0.60 9.59 4.65
N LEU A 123 1.82 9.16 4.34
CA LEU A 123 2.13 7.98 3.51
C LEU A 123 1.32 6.72 3.91
N PRO A 124 1.25 6.29 5.19
CA PRO A 124 0.50 5.09 5.60
C PRO A 124 -1.03 5.18 5.42
N TYR A 125 -1.53 6.37 5.05
CA TYR A 125 -2.94 6.71 4.92
C TYR A 125 -3.32 7.20 3.51
N ILE A 126 -2.41 7.11 2.53
CA ILE A 126 -2.79 7.37 1.13
C ILE A 126 -3.89 6.37 0.70
N ARG A 127 -4.93 6.89 0.04
CA ARG A 127 -6.02 6.06 -0.50
C ARG A 127 -5.56 5.39 -1.79
N VAL A 128 -5.56 4.06 -1.76
CA VAL A 128 -5.26 3.19 -2.91
C VAL A 128 -6.41 2.19 -3.04
N PRO A 129 -7.53 2.57 -3.67
CA PRO A 129 -8.66 1.68 -3.86
C PRO A 129 -8.32 0.55 -4.84
N LEU A 130 -8.98 -0.60 -4.66
CA LEU A 130 -8.92 -1.69 -5.62
C LEU A 130 -9.50 -1.27 -6.99
N HIS A 131 -9.12 -2.01 -8.03
CA HIS A 131 -9.58 -1.80 -9.42
C HIS A 131 -9.40 -0.37 -9.93
N THR A 132 -8.34 0.30 -9.47
CA THR A 132 -8.03 1.67 -9.84
C THR A 132 -6.56 1.75 -10.25
N VAL A 133 -6.29 2.39 -11.39
CA VAL A 133 -4.95 2.60 -11.92
C VAL A 133 -4.53 4.05 -11.65
N PHE A 134 -3.35 4.22 -11.06
CA PHE A 134 -2.70 5.52 -10.92
C PHE A 134 -1.69 5.69 -12.05
N LYS A 135 -1.98 6.58 -13.00
CA LYS A 135 -1.05 6.94 -14.07
C LYS A 135 -0.20 8.11 -13.59
N LEU A 136 1.09 7.82 -13.44
CA LEU A 136 2.10 8.76 -12.99
C LEU A 136 2.87 9.27 -14.22
N THR A 137 2.85 10.58 -14.45
CA THR A 137 3.61 11.23 -15.52
C THR A 137 4.61 12.20 -14.89
N PRO A 138 5.88 11.79 -14.72
CA PRO A 138 6.94 12.67 -14.24
C PRO A 138 7.14 13.85 -15.20
N THR A 139 7.25 15.05 -14.63
CA THR A 139 7.59 16.28 -15.35
C THR A 139 8.82 16.92 -14.69
N ALA A 140 9.35 18.00 -15.25
CA ALA A 140 10.56 18.65 -14.74
C ALA A 140 10.48 19.13 -13.28
N TYR A 141 9.27 19.36 -12.74
CA TYR A 141 9.09 19.93 -11.40
C TYR A 141 8.12 19.15 -10.50
N ARG A 142 7.35 18.20 -11.05
CA ARG A 142 6.35 17.43 -10.31
C ARG A 142 5.98 16.14 -11.03
N CYS A 143 5.36 15.21 -10.33
CA CYS A 143 4.65 14.10 -10.97
C CYS A 143 3.16 14.44 -11.13
N ILE A 144 2.63 14.32 -12.34
CA ILE A 144 1.19 14.42 -12.59
C ILE A 144 0.57 13.05 -12.29
N VAL A 145 -0.45 13.04 -11.44
CA VAL A 145 -1.18 11.82 -11.09
C VAL A 145 -2.58 11.87 -11.68
N GLU A 146 -2.88 10.90 -12.54
CA GLU A 146 -4.22 10.67 -13.06
C GLU A 146 -4.77 9.37 -12.47
N THR A 147 -6.02 9.39 -12.02
CA THR A 147 -6.68 8.22 -11.43
C THR A 147 -7.71 7.68 -12.41
N VAL A 148 -7.55 6.42 -12.81
CA VAL A 148 -8.44 5.73 -13.73
C VAL A 148 -9.11 4.58 -12.99
N LYS A 149 -10.38 4.75 -12.63
CA LYS A 149 -11.19 3.68 -12.04
C LYS A 149 -11.66 2.73 -13.14
N LEU A 150 -11.44 1.44 -12.95
CA LEU A 150 -11.94 0.39 -13.83
C LEU A 150 -13.39 0.07 -13.48
N ASP A 151 -14.18 -0.32 -14.47
CA ASP A 151 -15.61 -0.63 -14.32
C ASP A 151 -15.83 -2.03 -13.73
N VAL A 152 -15.28 -2.25 -12.53
CA VAL A 152 -15.41 -3.50 -11.76
C VAL A 152 -15.51 -3.13 -10.29
N ASP A 153 -16.60 -3.52 -9.64
CA ASP A 153 -16.80 -3.25 -8.21
C ASP A 153 -15.79 -4.00 -7.34
N ALA A 154 -15.45 -3.41 -6.20
CA ALA A 154 -14.55 -3.99 -5.20
C ALA A 154 -14.94 -3.53 -3.79
N VAL A 155 -14.49 -4.30 -2.79
CA VAL A 155 -14.58 -3.92 -1.39
C VAL A 155 -13.64 -2.75 -1.06
N ASP A 156 -13.99 -1.94 -0.06
CA ASP A 156 -13.08 -0.91 0.48
C ASP A 156 -12.20 -1.52 1.57
N THR A 157 -10.89 -1.43 1.37
CA THR A 157 -9.86 -1.92 2.30
C THR A 157 -9.17 -0.77 3.05
N HIS A 158 -9.64 0.47 2.84
CA HIS A 158 -9.09 1.64 3.48
C HIS A 158 -9.61 1.81 4.91
N ARG A 159 -8.72 1.74 5.89
CA ARG A 159 -8.97 2.19 7.26
C ARG A 159 -8.41 3.60 7.45
N ASP A 160 -9.29 4.57 7.66
CA ASP A 160 -8.91 5.97 7.91
C ASP A 160 -8.09 6.09 9.22
N LYS A 161 -7.27 7.14 9.31
CA LYS A 161 -6.53 7.46 10.54
C LYS A 161 -7.54 7.69 11.68
N PRO A 162 -7.44 6.96 12.81
CA PRO A 162 -8.27 7.24 13.98
C PRO A 162 -8.09 8.69 14.42
N VAL A 163 -9.17 9.32 14.88
CA VAL A 163 -9.12 10.68 15.42
C VAL A 163 -8.34 10.64 16.75
N ASP A 164 -7.39 11.57 16.92
CA ASP A 164 -6.58 11.73 18.13
C ASP A 164 -7.46 12.22 19.30
N ASP A 165 -8.19 11.30 19.92
CA ASP A 165 -8.82 11.55 21.22
C ASP A 165 -7.77 11.40 22.33
N SER A 166 -7.00 12.47 22.54
CA SER A 166 -6.33 12.95 23.77
C SER A 166 -5.58 12.01 24.74
N SER A 167 -5.52 10.70 24.53
CA SER A 167 -4.65 9.79 25.27
C SER A 167 -3.46 9.43 24.40
N ASP A 168 -2.44 10.28 24.35
CA ASP A 168 -1.09 9.98 23.81
C ASP A 168 -0.37 8.89 24.65
N ASN A 169 -1.11 8.12 25.45
CA ASN A 169 -0.56 7.12 26.34
C ASN A 169 -0.47 5.76 25.61
N PRO A 170 0.74 5.30 25.26
CA PRO A 170 0.96 4.03 24.56
C PRO A 170 0.52 2.78 25.32
N ASP A 171 0.20 2.93 26.60
CA ASP A 171 -0.19 1.85 27.49
C ASP A 171 -1.69 1.89 27.84
N GLU A 172 -2.45 2.83 27.26
CA GLU A 172 -3.90 2.91 27.41
C GLU A 172 -4.61 2.25 26.22
N VAL A 173 -5.37 1.20 26.49
CA VAL A 173 -6.11 0.46 25.47
C VAL A 173 -7.50 1.06 25.31
N LYS A 174 -7.76 1.63 24.13
CA LYS A 174 -9.11 2.06 23.74
C LYS A 174 -10.07 0.87 23.72
N SER A 175 -11.34 1.13 24.01
CA SER A 175 -12.35 0.09 23.91
C SER A 175 -12.41 -0.46 22.47
N PRO A 176 -12.82 -1.74 22.25
CA PRO A 176 -12.96 -2.27 20.91
C PRO A 176 -13.86 -1.43 20.00
N PHE A 177 -14.88 -0.78 20.57
CA PHE A 177 -15.79 0.10 19.83
C PHE A 177 -15.05 1.33 19.27
N GLU A 178 -14.25 2.01 20.10
CA GLU A 178 -13.48 3.19 19.69
C GLU A 178 -12.36 2.81 18.71
N ALA A 179 -11.63 1.73 18.99
CA ALA A 179 -10.49 1.29 18.17
C ALA A 179 -10.90 0.87 16.75
N LEU A 180 -12.09 0.29 16.59
CA LEU A 180 -12.57 -0.26 15.33
C LEU A 180 -13.47 0.70 14.54
N GLN A 181 -13.69 1.93 15.02
CA GLN A 181 -14.63 2.88 14.41
C GLN A 181 -14.31 3.24 12.96
N THR A 182 -13.02 3.25 12.57
CA THR A 182 -12.58 3.57 11.20
C THR A 182 -12.38 2.33 10.32
N VAL A 183 -12.67 1.13 10.82
CA VAL A 183 -12.55 -0.12 10.05
C VAL A 183 -13.67 -0.17 9.02
N PRO A 184 -13.36 -0.35 7.73
CA PRO A 184 -14.39 -0.44 6.69
C PRO A 184 -15.25 -1.71 6.89
N PRO A 185 -16.53 -1.66 6.53
CA PRO A 185 -17.42 -2.82 6.64
C PRO A 185 -16.91 -3.96 5.76
N ARG A 186 -16.89 -5.17 6.33
CA ARG A 186 -16.65 -6.40 5.58
C ARG A 186 -17.96 -6.89 4.97
N TYR A 187 -17.89 -7.42 3.76
CA TYR A 187 -18.97 -8.15 3.10
C TYR A 187 -18.74 -9.65 3.21
#